data_AF-A0A6D2YB16-F1
#
_entry.id   AF-A0A6D2YB16-F1
#
_cell.length_a   1.000
_cell.length_b   1.000
_cell.length_c   1.000
_cell.angle_alpha   90.00
_cell.angle_beta   90.00
_cell.angle_gamma   90.00
#
_symmetry.space_group_name_H-M   'P 1'
#
loop_
_entity.id
_entity.type
_entity.pdbx_description
1 polymer ?
#
loop_
_entity_poly.entity_id
_entity_poly.type
_entity_poly.pdbx_seq_one_letter_code
_entity_poly.pdbx_strand_id
1 'polypeptide(L)'
;MAQSINITELNLPQLEMLKNQLDQEVEFLSTSIAQLKVVQTKYVEAKDCLNVLNKSNEGKELLVPLTSSMYVPGKLHDVEHVLIDVGTGYYVEKTAEDAKDFFKRKIDFLTKQMEKIQPALQEKHAMKQAVMEMMSQKIQQLTALGAAQATAKA
;
A
#
# COMPACT_ATOMS: atom_id res chain seq x y z
N MET A 1 -8.82 21.20 14.64
CA MET A 1 -10.10 21.63 14.05
C MET A 1 -9.87 21.78 12.55
N ALA A 2 -10.13 20.72 11.78
CA ALA A 2 -9.99 20.77 10.32
C ALA A 2 -11.09 21.69 9.77
N GLN A 3 -10.71 22.77 9.09
CA GLN A 3 -11.66 23.62 8.37
C GLN A 3 -12.31 22.77 7.29
N SER A 4 -13.60 22.48 7.44
CA SER A 4 -14.41 21.90 6.39
C SER A 4 -14.42 22.87 5.22
N ILE A 5 -13.64 22.58 4.17
CA ILE A 5 -13.65 23.36 2.94
C ILE A 5 -15.06 23.24 2.35
N ASN A 6 -15.77 24.37 2.22
CA ASN A 6 -17.09 24.41 1.61
C ASN A 6 -16.94 24.30 0.09
N ILE A 7 -17.01 23.07 -0.43
CA ILE A 7 -16.77 22.73 -1.84
C ILE A 7 -17.79 23.44 -2.77
N THR A 8 -18.97 23.78 -2.24
CA THR A 8 -20.06 24.47 -2.95
C THR A 8 -19.72 25.91 -3.35
N GLU A 9 -18.91 26.60 -2.54
CA GLU A 9 -18.56 28.02 -2.72
C GLU A 9 -17.40 28.23 -3.69
N LEU A 10 -16.64 27.17 -4.02
CA LEU A 10 -15.48 27.25 -4.90
C LEU A 10 -15.88 27.47 -6.37
N ASN A 11 -15.04 28.21 -7.11
CA ASN A 11 -15.17 28.36 -8.56
C ASN A 11 -14.49 27.19 -9.32
N LEU A 12 -14.72 27.07 -10.63
CA LEU A 12 -14.18 25.96 -11.44
C LEU A 12 -12.64 25.84 -11.37
N PRO A 13 -11.85 26.92 -11.56
CA PRO A 13 -10.39 26.84 -11.40
C PRO A 13 -9.94 26.36 -10.01
N GLN A 14 -10.62 26.78 -8.93
CA GLN A 14 -10.31 26.34 -7.58
C GLN A 14 -10.65 24.85 -7.36
N LEU A 15 -11.76 24.37 -7.93
CA LEU A 15 -12.14 22.95 -7.87
C LEU A 15 -11.14 22.08 -8.64
N GLU A 16 -10.64 22.54 -9.79
CA GLU A 16 -9.65 21.83 -10.57
C GLU A 16 -8.30 21.74 -9.84
N MET A 17 -7.86 22.82 -9.20
CA MET A 17 -6.67 22.82 -8.35
C MET A 17 -6.82 21.85 -7.17
N LEU A 18 -7.97 21.89 -6.47
CA LEU A 18 -8.27 21.01 -5.34
C LEU A 18 -8.32 19.53 -5.77
N LYS A 19 -8.93 19.23 -6.92
CA LYS A 19 -8.94 17.89 -7.50
C LYS A 19 -7.51 17.37 -7.69
N ASN A 20 -6.64 18.17 -8.32
CA ASN A 20 -5.27 17.74 -8.61
C ASN A 20 -4.45 17.51 -7.33
N GLN A 21 -4.68 18.29 -6.29
CA GLN A 21 -4.08 18.04 -4.98
C GLN A 21 -4.58 16.72 -4.36
N LEU A 22 -5.88 16.49 -4.37
CA LEU A 22 -6.47 15.26 -3.84
C LEU A 22 -6.03 14.02 -4.63
N ASP A 23 -5.83 14.16 -5.95
CA ASP A 23 -5.26 13.09 -6.78
C ASP A 23 -3.87 12.67 -6.31
N GLN A 24 -2.98 13.63 -6.07
CA GLN A 24 -1.63 13.36 -5.58
C GLN A 24 -1.65 12.72 -4.19
N GLU A 25 -2.51 13.21 -3.29
CA GLU A 25 -2.65 12.64 -1.95
C GLU A 25 -3.17 11.19 -1.99
N VAL A 26 -4.16 10.89 -2.84
CA VAL A 26 -4.68 9.53 -3.04
C VAL A 26 -3.59 8.61 -3.61
N GLU A 27 -2.86 9.06 -4.61
CA GLU A 27 -1.76 8.29 -5.22
C GLU A 27 -0.65 7.98 -4.22
N PHE A 28 -0.27 8.97 -3.41
CA PHE A 28 0.73 8.82 -2.36
C PHE A 28 0.33 7.77 -1.32
N LEU A 29 -0.90 7.84 -0.81
CA LEU A 29 -1.39 6.91 0.21
C LEU A 29 -1.58 5.49 -0.36
N SER A 30 -2.09 5.39 -1.59
CA SER A 30 -2.24 4.11 -2.31
C SER A 30 -0.88 3.42 -2.53
N THR A 31 0.10 4.18 -3.03
CA THR A 31 1.47 3.69 -3.25
C THR A 31 2.11 3.23 -1.95
N SER A 32 1.93 4.00 -0.87
CA SER A 32 2.44 3.64 0.46
C SER A 32 1.87 2.31 0.96
N ILE A 33 0.56 2.09 0.83
CA ILE A 33 -0.07 0.81 1.19
C ILE A 33 0.47 -0.33 0.32
N ALA A 34 0.61 -0.13 -0.99
CA ALA A 34 1.16 -1.13 -1.90
C ALA A 34 2.59 -1.54 -1.52
N GLN A 35 3.45 -0.57 -1.19
CA GLN A 35 4.81 -0.84 -0.74
C GLN A 35 4.84 -1.62 0.58
N LEU A 36 4.03 -1.24 1.56
CA LEU A 36 3.92 -1.99 2.83
C LEU A 36 3.43 -3.42 2.59
N LYS A 37 2.53 -3.63 1.63
CA LYS A 37 2.04 -4.96 1.26
C LYS A 37 3.14 -5.84 0.69
N VAL A 38 4.01 -5.30 -0.16
CA VAL A 38 5.17 -6.04 -0.70
C VAL A 38 6.08 -6.52 0.43
N VAL A 39 6.36 -5.69 1.43
CA VAL A 39 7.17 -6.08 2.59
C VAL A 39 6.45 -7.14 3.42
N GLN A 40 5.14 -6.98 3.66
CA GLN A 40 4.34 -7.96 4.37
C GLN A 40 4.37 -9.33 3.68
N THR A 41 4.26 -9.37 2.36
CA THR A 41 4.34 -10.62 1.58
C THR A 41 5.66 -11.33 1.82
N LYS A 42 6.79 -10.62 1.84
CA LYS A 42 8.11 -11.22 2.15
C LYS A 42 8.16 -11.86 3.54
N TYR A 43 7.53 -11.23 4.54
CA TYR A 43 7.47 -11.82 5.89
C TYR A 43 6.54 -13.02 5.98
N VAL A 44 5.43 -13.02 5.24
CA VAL A 44 4.54 -14.19 5.13
C VAL A 44 5.29 -15.35 4.47
N GLU A 45 5.94 -15.09 3.34
CA GLU A 45 6.74 -16.08 2.61
C GLU A 45 7.86 -16.66 3.48
N ALA A 46 8.62 -15.82 4.19
CA ALA A 46 9.67 -16.29 5.10
C ALA A 46 9.11 -17.18 6.22
N LYS A 47 7.98 -16.81 6.81
CA LYS A 47 7.30 -17.63 7.83
C LYS A 47 6.82 -18.96 7.25
N ASP A 48 6.31 -18.97 6.03
CA ASP A 48 5.82 -20.18 5.38
C ASP A 48 6.98 -21.11 4.98
N CYS A 49 8.12 -20.56 4.53
CA CYS A 49 9.35 -21.33 4.34
C CYS A 49 9.81 -22.00 5.65
N LEU A 50 9.73 -21.30 6.79
CA LEU A 50 10.04 -21.87 8.11
C LEU A 50 9.07 -22.98 8.55
N ASN A 51 7.86 -23.06 8.00
CA ASN A 51 6.95 -24.17 8.27
C ASN A 51 7.35 -25.42 7.48
N VAL A 52 7.94 -25.23 6.30
CA VAL A 52 8.52 -26.33 5.51
C VAL A 52 9.83 -26.80 6.13
N LEU A 53 10.64 -25.90 6.70
CA LEU A 53 11.90 -26.21 7.38
C LEU A 53 11.65 -27.02 8.67
N ASN A 54 11.92 -28.32 8.65
CA ASN A 54 11.72 -29.21 9.79
C ASN A 54 12.59 -30.47 9.69
N LYS A 55 12.69 -31.27 10.76
CA LYS A 55 13.61 -32.43 10.81
C LYS A 55 13.44 -33.43 9.68
N SER A 56 12.28 -33.49 9.02
CA SER A 56 12.04 -34.40 7.89
C SER A 56 12.76 -34.00 6.59
N ASN A 57 13.27 -32.77 6.48
CA ASN A 57 14.00 -32.31 5.31
C ASN A 57 15.48 -31.98 5.57
N GLU A 58 15.95 -32.18 6.79
CA GLU A 58 17.37 -32.14 7.08
C GLU A 58 18.12 -33.17 6.21
N GLY A 59 19.26 -32.77 5.65
CA GLY A 59 20.06 -33.56 4.73
C GLY A 59 19.53 -33.64 3.29
N LYS A 60 18.32 -33.13 3.00
CA LYS A 60 17.80 -33.06 1.62
C LYS A 60 18.54 -32.00 0.79
N GLU A 61 18.55 -32.23 -0.51
CA GLU A 61 19.13 -31.29 -1.47
C GLU A 61 18.16 -30.13 -1.74
N LEU A 62 18.68 -28.91 -1.74
CA LEU A 62 17.94 -27.68 -2.00
C LEU A 62 18.68 -26.85 -3.06
N LEU A 63 17.93 -26.21 -3.95
CA LEU A 63 18.49 -25.24 -4.89
C LEU A 63 18.42 -23.86 -4.26
N VAL A 64 19.57 -23.21 -4.09
CA VAL A 64 19.67 -21.83 -3.62
C VAL A 64 20.11 -20.92 -4.77
N PRO A 65 19.49 -19.73 -4.91
CA PRO A 65 19.86 -18.79 -5.96
C PRO A 65 21.27 -18.25 -5.70
N LEU A 66 22.16 -18.40 -6.68
CA LEU A 66 23.52 -17.83 -6.62
C LEU A 66 23.53 -16.40 -7.20
N THR A 67 22.81 -16.18 -8.29
CA THR A 67 22.60 -14.88 -8.93
C THR A 67 21.36 -14.93 -9.84
N SER A 68 21.05 -13.83 -10.52
CA SER A 68 19.97 -13.76 -11.51
C SER A 68 20.06 -14.92 -12.51
N SER A 69 19.01 -15.74 -12.56
CA SER A 69 18.88 -16.90 -13.45
C SER A 69 19.90 -18.04 -13.24
N MET A 70 20.57 -18.12 -12.08
CA MET A 70 21.49 -19.21 -11.74
C MET A 70 21.23 -19.76 -10.33
N TYR A 71 21.23 -21.09 -10.20
CA TYR A 71 21.01 -21.79 -8.94
C TYR A 71 22.14 -22.79 -8.70
N VAL A 72 22.47 -23.02 -7.43
CA VAL A 72 23.41 -24.07 -7.03
C VAL A 72 22.74 -25.06 -6.08
N PRO A 73 23.01 -26.36 -6.20
CA PRO A 73 22.55 -27.34 -5.24
C PRO A 73 23.35 -27.24 -3.93
N GLY A 74 22.66 -27.44 -2.81
CA GLY A 74 23.26 -27.54 -1.49
C GLY A 74 22.51 -28.57 -0.65
N LYS A 75 23.15 -29.09 0.41
CA LYS A 75 22.47 -29.95 1.39
C LYS A 75 22.01 -29.11 2.57
N LEU A 76 20.74 -29.25 2.92
CA LEU A 76 20.16 -28.58 4.07
C LEU A 76 20.72 -29.16 5.37
N HIS A 77 21.27 -28.29 6.22
CA HIS A 77 21.77 -28.64 7.55
C HIS A 77 21.22 -27.62 8.55
N ASP A 78 20.96 -28.08 9.78
CA ASP A 78 20.36 -27.31 10.86
C ASP A 78 19.02 -26.64 10.48
N VAL A 79 17.94 -27.30 10.89
CA VAL A 79 16.56 -26.82 10.68
C VAL A 79 16.02 -26.04 11.88
N GLU A 80 16.78 -25.98 12.98
CA GLU A 80 16.35 -25.35 14.23
C GLU A 80 16.80 -23.90 14.33
N HIS A 81 17.88 -23.50 13.66
CA HIS A 81 18.42 -22.14 13.72
C HIS A 81 18.40 -21.43 12.37
N VAL A 82 18.05 -20.14 12.39
CA VAL A 82 18.03 -19.27 11.22
C VAL A 82 18.56 -17.88 11.53
N LEU A 83 19.15 -17.23 10.52
CA LEU A 83 19.55 -15.83 10.58
C LEU A 83 18.40 -14.93 10.15
N ILE A 84 18.10 -13.92 10.97
CA ILE A 84 17.08 -12.91 10.69
C ILE A 84 17.73 -11.55 10.55
N ASP A 85 17.43 -10.86 9.44
CA ASP A 85 17.75 -9.43 9.28
C ASP A 85 16.82 -8.59 10.16
N VAL A 86 17.42 -7.87 11.11
CA VAL A 86 16.69 -6.97 12.03
C VAL A 86 16.76 -5.50 11.62
N GLY A 87 17.49 -5.20 10.53
CA GLY A 87 17.71 -3.88 9.98
C GLY A 87 19.13 -3.34 10.24
N THR A 88 19.45 -2.21 9.61
CA THR A 88 20.75 -1.51 9.73
C THR A 88 21.97 -2.37 9.40
N GLY A 89 21.78 -3.47 8.65
CA GLY A 89 22.85 -4.40 8.27
C GLY A 89 23.19 -5.44 9.34
N TYR A 90 22.34 -5.61 10.36
CA TYR A 90 22.56 -6.60 11.41
C TYR A 90 21.69 -7.84 11.21
N TYR A 91 22.32 -9.00 11.42
CA TYR A 91 21.67 -10.29 11.44
C TYR A 91 21.76 -10.90 12.84
N VAL A 92 20.66 -11.52 13.28
CA VAL A 92 20.58 -12.20 14.57
C VAL A 92 20.17 -13.63 14.33
N GLU A 93 20.90 -14.56 14.92
CA GLU A 93 20.53 -15.97 14.93
C GLU A 93 19.39 -16.22 15.92
N LYS A 94 18.37 -16.94 15.47
CA LYS A 94 17.16 -17.27 16.23
C LYS A 94 16.77 -18.71 15.97
N THR A 95 16.03 -19.27 16.92
CA THR A 95 15.35 -20.54 16.68
C THR A 95 14.27 -20.36 15.60
N ALA A 96 13.92 -21.43 14.89
CA ALA A 96 12.88 -21.41 13.87
C ALA A 96 11.53 -20.95 14.45
N GLU A 97 11.22 -21.29 15.70
CA GLU A 97 10.00 -20.86 16.39
C GLU A 97 10.05 -19.36 16.75
N ASP A 98 11.15 -18.87 17.33
CA ASP A 98 11.32 -17.44 17.60
C ASP A 98 11.27 -16.61 16.31
N ALA A 99 11.77 -17.16 15.21
CA ALA A 99 11.73 -16.55 13.89
C ALA A 99 10.30 -16.44 13.35
N LYS A 100 9.48 -17.50 13.49
CA LYS A 100 8.05 -17.46 13.15
C LYS A 100 7.32 -16.38 13.94
N ASP A 101 7.59 -16.27 15.23
CA ASP A 101 6.99 -15.24 16.10
C ASP A 101 7.48 -13.83 15.75
N PHE A 102 8.76 -13.69 15.36
CA PHE A 102 9.27 -12.43 14.83
C PHE A 102 8.53 -12.01 13.56
N PHE A 103 8.40 -12.89 12.57
CA PHE A 103 7.69 -12.58 11.33
C PHE A 103 6.21 -12.32 11.56
N LYS A 104 5.55 -13.09 12.43
CA LYS A 104 4.15 -12.84 12.83
C LYS A 104 3.98 -11.43 13.40
N ARG A 105 4.82 -11.02 14.35
CA ARG A 105 4.78 -9.67 14.92
C ARG A 105 5.02 -8.58 13.88
N LYS A 106 5.93 -8.80 12.92
CA LYS A 106 6.20 -7.86 11.83
C LYS A 106 5.01 -7.76 10.85
N ILE A 107 4.37 -8.88 10.54
CA ILE A 107 3.15 -8.92 9.73
C ILE A 107 2.04 -8.12 10.42
N ASP A 108 1.79 -8.38 11.71
CA ASP A 108 0.76 -7.68 12.49
C ASP A 108 1.05 -6.18 12.61
N PHE A 109 2.32 -5.81 12.79
CA PHE A 109 2.76 -4.42 12.79
C PHE A 109 2.44 -3.73 11.46
N LEU A 110 2.82 -4.34 10.33
CA LEU A 110 2.54 -3.78 9.00
C LEU A 110 1.04 -3.70 8.71
N THR A 111 0.25 -4.72 9.09
CA THR A 111 -1.20 -4.69 8.98
C THR A 111 -1.77 -3.48 9.71
N LYS A 112 -1.38 -3.26 10.97
CA LYS A 112 -1.82 -2.11 11.76
C LYS A 112 -1.41 -0.76 11.16
N GLN A 113 -0.24 -0.67 10.52
CA GLN A 113 0.15 0.57 9.83
C GLN A 113 -0.72 0.81 8.58
N MET A 114 -1.00 -0.23 7.78
CA MET A 114 -1.90 -0.12 6.63
C MET A 114 -3.33 0.25 7.08
N GLU A 115 -3.85 -0.36 8.14
CA GLU A 115 -5.17 -0.05 8.73
C GLU A 115 -5.29 1.40 9.20
N LYS A 116 -4.20 2.07 9.60
CA LYS A 116 -4.21 3.50 9.94
C LYS A 116 -4.28 4.41 8.71
N ILE A 117 -3.74 3.95 7.58
CA ILE A 117 -3.68 4.72 6.33
C ILE A 117 -4.98 4.53 5.52
N GLN A 118 -5.60 3.36 5.60
CA GLN A 118 -6.79 3.00 4.83
C GLN A 118 -7.96 3.99 4.99
N PRO A 119 -8.33 4.47 6.20
CA PRO A 119 -9.41 5.44 6.36
C PRO A 119 -9.08 6.79 5.74
N ALA A 120 -7.84 7.25 5.88
CA ALA A 120 -7.38 8.50 5.26
C ALA A 120 -7.45 8.41 3.73
N LEU A 121 -7.05 7.27 3.14
CA LEU A 121 -7.18 7.04 1.71
C LEU A 121 -8.65 7.08 1.26
N GLN A 122 -9.55 6.41 1.99
CA GLN A 122 -10.98 6.42 1.69
C GLN A 122 -11.59 7.81 1.80
N GLU A 123 -11.24 8.57 2.84
CA GLU A 123 -11.69 9.95 3.04
C GLU A 123 -11.23 10.85 1.89
N LYS A 124 -9.95 10.79 1.50
CA LYS A 124 -9.40 11.58 0.39
C LYS A 124 -10.01 11.21 -0.94
N HIS A 125 -10.27 9.92 -1.17
CA HIS A 125 -10.96 9.46 -2.37
C HIS A 125 -12.42 9.95 -2.41
N ALA A 126 -13.15 9.90 -1.29
CA ALA A 126 -14.51 10.42 -1.20
C ALA A 126 -14.56 11.94 -1.42
N MET A 127 -13.62 12.68 -0.83
CA MET A 127 -13.48 14.12 -1.03
C MET A 127 -13.23 14.46 -2.50
N LYS A 128 -12.32 13.74 -3.16
CA LYS A 128 -12.07 13.89 -4.60
C LYS A 128 -13.33 13.68 -5.43
N GLN A 129 -14.09 12.62 -5.12
CA GLN A 129 -15.33 12.32 -5.84
C GLN A 129 -16.37 13.43 -5.68
N ALA A 130 -16.54 13.97 -4.47
CA ALA A 130 -17.41 15.10 -4.22
C ALA A 130 -16.98 16.36 -5.00
N VAL A 131 -15.67 16.64 -5.08
CA VAL A 131 -15.13 17.75 -5.90
C VAL A 131 -15.44 17.55 -7.39
N MET A 132 -15.29 16.34 -7.91
CA MET A 132 -15.61 16.02 -9.31
C MET A 132 -17.11 16.18 -9.62
N GLU A 133 -17.98 15.74 -8.72
CA GLU A 133 -19.44 15.91 -8.85
C GLU A 133 -19.82 17.40 -8.85
N MET A 134 -19.27 18.19 -7.93
CA MET A 134 -19.49 19.64 -7.88
C MET A 134 -19.00 20.36 -9.14
N MET A 135 -17.85 19.96 -9.67
CA MET A 135 -17.31 20.51 -10.92
C MET A 135 -18.26 20.21 -12.09
N SER A 136 -18.77 18.97 -12.19
CA SER A 136 -19.74 18.56 -13.21
C SER A 136 -21.05 19.36 -13.12
N GLN A 137 -21.59 19.54 -11.90
CA GLN A 137 -22.79 20.35 -11.67
C GLN A 137 -22.60 21.80 -12.11
N LYS A 138 -21.47 22.44 -11.78
CA LYS A 138 -21.19 23.82 -12.20
C LYS A 138 -21.03 23.96 -13.71
N ILE A 139 -20.38 22.98 -14.36
CA ILE A 139 -20.28 22.96 -15.83
C ILE A 139 -21.68 22.86 -16.47
N GLN A 140 -22.55 21.98 -15.97
CA GLN A 140 -23.92 21.84 -16.47
C GLN A 140 -24.76 23.11 -16.27
N GLN A 141 -24.60 23.81 -15.15
CA GLN A 141 -25.28 25.10 -14.92
C GLN A 141 -24.80 26.17 -15.91
N LEU A 142 -23.49 26.27 -16.15
CA LEU A 142 -22.93 27.23 -17.11
C LEU A 142 -23.38 26.94 -18.55
N THR A 143 -23.43 25.68 -18.96
CA THR A 143 -23.92 25.31 -20.31
C THR A 143 -25.41 25.57 -20.46
N ALA A 144 -26.23 25.29 -19.43
CA ALA A 144 -27.66 25.59 -19.44
C ALA A 144 -27.94 27.10 -19.49
N LEU A 145 -27.17 27.92 -18.75
CA LEU A 145 -27.28 29.38 -18.80
C LEU A 145 -26.86 29.96 -20.16
N GLY A 146 -25.80 29.40 -20.77
CA GLY A 146 -25.36 29.79 -22.12
C GLY A 146 -26.40 29.44 -23.19
N ALA A 147 -27.05 28.29 -23.08
CA ALA A 147 -28.13 27.87 -24.00
C ALA A 147 -29.39 28.74 -23.85
N ALA A 148 -29.77 29.12 -22.63
CA ALA A 148 -30.92 29.99 -22.37
C ALA A 148 -30.71 31.44 -22.86
N GLN A 149 -29.47 31.95 -22.85
CA GLN A 149 -29.15 33.26 -23.41
C GLN A 149 -29.12 33.27 -24.95
N ALA A 150 -28.81 32.14 -25.58
CA ALA A 150 -28.84 32.00 -27.04
C ALA A 150 -30.28 31.94 -27.60
N THR A 151 -31.22 31.31 -26.88
CA THR A 151 -32.64 31.26 -27.26
C THR A 151 -33.41 32.53 -26.95
N ALA A 152 -32.98 33.34 -25.97
CA ALA A 152 -33.60 34.63 -25.65
C ALA A 152 -33.16 35.79 -26.59
N LYS A 153 -32.13 35.58 -27.43
CA LYS A 153 -31.63 36.55 -28.42
C LYS A 153 -32.01 36.21 -29.88
N ALA A 154 -32.72 35.11 -30.10
CA ALA A 154 -33.29 34.71 -31.39
C ALA A 154 -34.80 35.01 -31.41
#